data_AF-A0A2P8VZS3-F1
#
_entry.id   AF-A0A2P8VZS3-F1
#
_cell.length_a   1.000
_cell.length_b   1.000
_cell.length_c   1.000
_cell.angle_alpha   90.00
_cell.angle_beta   90.00
_cell.angle_gamma   90.00
#
_symmetry.space_group_name_H-M   'P 1'
#
loop_
_entity.id
_entity.type
_entity.pdbx_description
1 polymer ?
#
loop_
_entity_poly.entity_id
_entity_poly.type
_entity_poly.pdbx_seq_one_letter_code
_entity_poly.pdbx_strand_id
1 'polypeptide(L)'
;MLACLPSYAHPSESTPMQPNHNHSQDGAPLTEKLLTAIAHHLNQDHREDLLACARANDLNWASEVRVVSLDAAGIVLEAIDGNTVQPLRLNFPTPVNGVLALKRILEARIAESRAQLDQAAKE
;
A
#
# COMPACT_ATOMS: atom_id res chain seq x y z
N MET A 1 30.31 31.13 -58.84
CA MET A 1 29.99 32.18 -57.87
C MET A 1 30.04 31.56 -56.49
N LEU A 2 30.88 32.12 -55.61
CA LEU A 2 31.08 31.73 -54.21
C LEU A 2 30.22 32.62 -53.29
N ALA A 3 30.05 32.14 -52.05
CA ALA A 3 29.64 32.84 -50.81
C ALA A 3 28.12 33.04 -50.59
N CYS A 4 27.56 32.94 -49.37
CA CYS A 4 28.13 33.02 -48.03
C CYS A 4 27.13 32.45 -46.98
N LEU A 5 27.63 31.83 -45.90
CA LEU A 5 26.92 31.64 -44.62
C LEU A 5 27.10 32.88 -43.73
N PRO A 6 26.21 33.12 -42.75
CA PRO A 6 26.62 33.02 -41.33
C PRO A 6 25.53 32.33 -40.48
N SER A 7 25.88 31.36 -39.62
CA SER A 7 26.33 31.51 -38.22
C SER A 7 25.32 32.23 -37.32
N TYR A 8 24.59 31.45 -36.51
CA TYR A 8 24.05 31.90 -35.23
C TYR A 8 24.34 30.83 -34.17
N ALA A 9 25.10 31.23 -33.15
CA ALA A 9 25.40 30.42 -31.99
C ALA A 9 24.32 30.62 -30.91
N HIS A 10 23.78 29.47 -30.44
CA HIS A 10 23.26 29.07 -29.12
C HIS A 10 23.00 30.11 -27.98
N PRO A 11 22.00 29.86 -27.09
CA PRO A 11 22.22 28.85 -26.03
C PRO A 11 21.03 27.97 -25.61
N SER A 12 21.42 26.91 -24.91
CA SER A 12 20.65 25.89 -24.21
C SER A 12 19.57 26.42 -23.26
N GLU A 13 18.35 25.89 -23.37
CA GLU A 13 17.46 25.75 -22.21
C GLU A 13 16.79 24.38 -22.26
N SER A 14 17.34 23.49 -21.44
CA SER A 14 16.74 22.25 -20.98
C SER A 14 15.29 22.49 -20.59
N THR A 15 14.34 21.93 -21.32
CA THR A 15 13.06 21.60 -20.71
C THR A 15 13.23 20.22 -20.10
N PRO A 16 13.47 20.06 -18.78
CA PRO A 16 13.15 18.81 -18.15
C PRO A 16 11.66 18.61 -18.40
N MET A 17 11.32 17.50 -19.04
CA MET A 17 9.98 16.96 -19.04
C MET A 17 9.53 16.97 -17.58
N GLN A 18 8.67 17.93 -17.21
CA GLN A 18 8.05 17.93 -15.90
C GLN A 18 7.39 16.55 -15.78
N PRO A 19 7.68 15.76 -14.74
CA PRO A 19 6.94 14.54 -14.53
C PRO A 19 5.48 14.94 -14.45
N ASN A 20 4.70 14.34 -15.34
CA ASN A 20 3.27 14.47 -15.44
C ASN A 20 2.67 14.30 -14.03
N HIS A 21 2.41 15.41 -13.34
CA HIS A 21 1.72 15.42 -12.06
C HIS A 21 0.23 15.16 -12.33
N ASN A 22 -0.08 13.97 -12.83
CA ASN A 22 -1.42 13.40 -12.72
C ASN A 22 -1.60 12.88 -11.28
N HIS A 23 -1.33 13.73 -10.29
CA HIS A 23 -1.37 13.41 -8.86
C HIS A 23 -2.78 13.58 -8.27
N SER A 24 -3.77 13.97 -9.09
CA SER A 24 -5.11 14.33 -8.61
C SER A 24 -6.10 13.16 -8.55
N GLN A 25 -5.73 11.96 -9.01
CA GLN A 25 -6.65 10.80 -9.00
C GLN A 25 -6.59 9.96 -7.71
N ASP A 26 -5.58 10.11 -6.87
CA ASP A 26 -5.31 9.22 -5.74
C ASP A 26 -5.57 9.84 -4.35
N GLY A 27 -5.97 11.11 -4.33
CA GLY A 27 -6.29 11.85 -3.10
C GLY A 27 -5.08 12.44 -2.39
N ALA A 28 -5.20 12.67 -1.07
CA ALA A 28 -4.14 13.27 -0.26
C ALA A 28 -2.86 12.42 -0.28
N PRO A 29 -1.67 13.02 -0.10
CA PRO A 29 -0.43 12.25 0.02
C PRO A 29 -0.48 11.32 1.23
N LEU A 30 0.14 10.14 1.11
CA LEU A 30 0.31 9.19 2.21
C LEU A 30 1.34 9.74 3.20
N THR A 31 0.86 10.52 4.17
CA THR A 31 1.69 11.01 5.27
C THR A 31 1.81 9.94 6.36
N GLU A 32 2.94 9.90 7.05
CA GLU A 32 3.18 8.97 8.18
C GLU A 32 2.09 9.09 9.26
N LYS A 33 1.64 10.32 9.54
CA LYS A 33 0.54 10.58 10.49
C LYS A 33 -0.76 9.92 10.05
N LEU A 34 -1.07 9.97 8.76
CA LEU A 34 -2.26 9.33 8.22
C LEU A 34 -2.13 7.81 8.21
N LEU A 35 -0.98 7.28 7.79
CA LEU A 35 -0.69 5.84 7.82
C LEU A 35 -0.82 5.30 9.26
N THR A 36 -0.33 6.05 10.24
CA THR A 36 -0.48 5.73 11.68
C THR A 36 -1.96 5.73 12.10
N ALA A 37 -2.73 6.72 11.69
CA ALA A 37 -4.16 6.78 12.00
C ALA A 37 -4.95 5.62 11.38
N ILE A 38 -4.61 5.23 10.14
CA ILE A 38 -5.21 4.08 9.45
C ILE A 38 -4.82 2.78 10.15
N ALA A 39 -3.53 2.58 10.46
CA ALA A 39 -3.07 1.41 11.20
C ALA A 39 -3.78 1.28 12.56
N HIS A 40 -3.96 2.39 13.27
CA HIS A 40 -4.73 2.41 14.52
C HIS A 40 -6.19 2.04 14.30
N HIS A 41 -6.84 2.57 13.26
CA HIS A 41 -8.23 2.24 12.93
C HIS A 41 -8.39 0.75 12.58
N LEU A 42 -7.48 0.19 11.77
CA LEU A 42 -7.46 -1.23 11.44
C LEU A 42 -7.32 -2.11 12.68
N ASN A 43 -6.48 -1.71 13.65
CA ASN A 43 -6.32 -2.39 14.93
C ASN A 43 -7.55 -2.29 15.85
N GLN A 44 -8.47 -1.36 15.62
CA GLN A 44 -9.66 -1.19 16.45
C GLN A 44 -10.89 -1.85 15.81
N ASP A 45 -11.08 -1.66 14.51
CA ASP A 45 -12.31 -2.05 13.81
C ASP A 45 -12.16 -3.36 13.01
N HIS A 46 -10.95 -3.69 12.58
CA HIS A 46 -10.70 -4.76 11.61
C HIS A 46 -9.80 -5.90 12.14
N ARG A 47 -9.59 -6.01 13.47
CA ARG A 47 -8.71 -7.04 14.06
C ARG A 47 -9.08 -8.47 13.67
N GLU A 48 -10.36 -8.81 13.66
CA GLU A 48 -10.81 -10.16 13.29
C GLU A 48 -10.54 -10.48 11.83
N ASP A 49 -10.71 -9.49 10.94
CA ASP A 49 -10.45 -9.63 9.51
C ASP A 49 -8.96 -9.78 9.21
N LEU A 50 -8.13 -9.00 9.92
CA LEU A 50 -6.68 -9.13 9.87
C LEU A 50 -6.21 -10.49 10.40
N LEU A 51 -6.87 -11.04 11.43
CA LEU A 51 -6.52 -12.34 12.00
C LEU A 51 -6.83 -13.44 10.99
N ALA A 52 -7.98 -13.36 10.33
CA ALA A 52 -8.31 -14.25 9.22
C ALA A 52 -7.28 -14.17 8.09
N CYS A 53 -6.86 -12.96 7.69
CA CYS A 53 -5.78 -12.79 6.72
C CYS A 53 -4.49 -13.48 7.16
N ALA A 54 -4.08 -13.28 8.42
CA ALA A 54 -2.86 -13.89 8.96
C ALA A 54 -2.95 -15.42 8.96
N ARG A 55 -4.09 -15.98 9.40
CA ARG A 55 -4.34 -17.42 9.40
C ARG A 55 -4.34 -18.03 8.00
N ALA A 56 -4.84 -17.30 7.00
CA ALA A 56 -4.78 -17.69 5.59
C ALA A 56 -3.35 -17.63 5.00
N ASN A 57 -2.41 -16.91 5.63
CA ASN A 57 -1.00 -16.82 5.24
C ASN A 57 -0.11 -17.65 6.18
N ASP A 58 -0.49 -18.90 6.41
CA ASP A 58 0.25 -19.92 7.20
C ASP A 58 0.39 -19.64 8.71
N LEU A 59 -0.24 -18.59 9.26
CA LEU A 59 -0.25 -18.31 10.70
C LEU A 59 -1.55 -18.78 11.36
N ASN A 60 -1.97 -20.02 11.07
CA ASN A 60 -3.20 -20.62 11.61
C ASN A 60 -3.20 -20.68 13.16
N TRP A 61 -2.02 -20.74 13.77
CA TRP A 61 -1.81 -20.77 15.22
C TRP A 61 -2.04 -19.42 15.91
N ALA A 62 -2.10 -18.31 15.16
CA ALA A 62 -2.28 -16.98 15.73
C ALA A 62 -3.65 -16.87 16.42
N SER A 63 -3.68 -16.39 17.67
CA SER A 63 -4.91 -16.06 18.40
C SER A 63 -5.27 -14.57 18.29
N GLU A 64 -4.27 -13.72 18.13
CA GLU A 64 -4.41 -12.28 17.98
C GLU A 64 -3.52 -11.75 16.85
N VAL A 65 -3.85 -10.58 16.33
CA VAL A 65 -3.02 -9.87 15.37
C VAL A 65 -3.01 -8.38 15.67
N ARG A 66 -1.91 -7.71 15.34
CA ARG A 66 -1.80 -6.25 15.36
C ARG A 66 -1.10 -5.73 14.12
N VAL A 67 -1.57 -4.63 13.56
CA VAL A 67 -0.83 -3.82 12.59
C VAL A 67 0.26 -3.08 13.36
N VAL A 68 1.51 -3.33 12.96
CA VAL A 68 2.71 -2.66 13.51
C VAL A 68 3.04 -1.44 12.69
N SER A 69 2.92 -1.56 11.38
CA SER A 69 3.30 -0.51 10.44
C SER A 69 2.51 -0.68 9.15
N LEU A 70 2.24 0.46 8.52
CA LEU A 70 1.57 0.56 7.24
C LEU A 70 2.40 1.49 6.36
N ASP A 71 2.72 1.04 5.16
CA ASP A 71 3.52 1.81 4.21
C ASP A 71 2.98 1.64 2.78
N ALA A 72 3.50 2.43 1.84
CA ALA A 72 3.04 2.44 0.46
C ALA A 72 3.20 1.08 -0.25
N ALA A 73 4.09 0.21 0.23
CA ALA A 73 4.32 -1.11 -0.35
C ALA A 73 3.54 -2.23 0.36
N GLY A 74 2.94 -1.99 1.53
CA GLY A 74 2.20 -3.03 2.23
C GLY A 74 1.84 -2.74 3.68
N ILE A 75 1.41 -3.82 4.36
CA ILE A 75 1.05 -3.83 5.77
C ILE A 75 1.98 -4.79 6.50
N VAL A 76 2.54 -4.36 7.62
CA VAL A 76 3.25 -5.22 8.55
C VAL A 76 2.32 -5.53 9.72
N LEU A 77 1.99 -6.81 9.84
CA LEU A 77 1.21 -7.39 10.92
C LEU A 77 2.14 -8.14 11.87
N GLU A 78 1.76 -8.25 13.13
CA GLU A 78 2.32 -9.19 14.08
C GLU A 78 1.21 -10.12 14.52
N ALA A 79 1.38 -11.40 14.21
CA ALA A 79 0.57 -12.48 14.75
C ALA A 79 1.07 -12.85 16.15
N ILE A 80 0.13 -12.99 17.09
CA ILE A 80 0.42 -13.20 18.51
C ILE A 80 -0.38 -14.42 18.99
N ASP A 81 0.29 -15.31 19.71
CA ASP A 81 -0.32 -16.39 20.47
C ASP A 81 0.46 -16.60 21.77
N GLY A 82 -0.12 -16.16 22.89
CA GLY A 82 0.54 -16.17 24.19
C GLY A 82 1.87 -15.41 24.17
N ASN A 83 2.99 -16.14 24.26
CA ASN A 83 4.34 -15.58 24.28
C ASN A 83 5.05 -15.63 22.91
N THR A 84 4.37 -16.11 21.87
CA THR A 84 4.89 -16.18 20.51
C THR A 84 4.41 -14.96 19.74
N VAL A 85 5.35 -14.23 19.13
CA VAL A 85 5.06 -13.11 18.24
C VAL A 85 5.80 -13.32 16.94
N GLN A 86 5.07 -13.34 15.83
CA GLN A 86 5.65 -13.51 14.50
C GLN A 86 5.22 -12.36 13.58
N PRO A 87 6.17 -11.59 13.01
CA PRO A 87 5.84 -10.58 12.03
C PRO A 87 5.45 -11.22 10.69
N LEU A 88 4.39 -10.69 10.08
CA LEU A 88 3.90 -11.03 8.76
C LEU A 88 3.81 -9.77 7.91
N ARG A 89 4.47 -9.75 6.75
CA ARG A 89 4.34 -8.64 5.81
C ARG A 89 3.42 -9.01 4.66
N LEU A 90 2.29 -8.32 4.59
CA LEU A 90 1.38 -8.39 3.46
C LEU A 90 1.79 -7.32 2.45
N ASN A 91 2.40 -7.74 1.35
CA ASN A 91 2.78 -6.82 0.28
C ASN A 91 1.56 -6.45 -0.57
N PHE A 92 1.45 -5.18 -0.94
CA PHE A 92 0.51 -4.74 -1.96
C PHE A 92 1.04 -5.14 -3.34
N PRO A 93 0.16 -5.57 -4.27
CA PRO A 93 0.57 -5.96 -5.62
C PRO A 93 1.21 -4.81 -6.40
N THR A 94 0.79 -3.58 -6.10
CA THR A 94 1.35 -2.34 -6.62
C THR A 94 1.50 -1.33 -5.50
N PRO A 95 2.60 -0.56 -5.44
CA PRO A 95 2.76 0.47 -4.43
C PRO A 95 1.63 1.51 -4.57
N VAL A 96 0.99 1.84 -3.46
CA VAL A 96 -0.09 2.83 -3.43
C VAL A 96 0.49 4.22 -3.32
N ASN A 97 -0.06 5.15 -4.08
CA ASN A 97 0.40 6.54 -4.06
C ASN A 97 -0.78 7.49 -3.80
N GLY A 98 -1.40 7.33 -2.63
CA GLY A 98 -2.52 8.17 -2.20
C GLY A 98 -3.49 7.43 -1.29
N VAL A 99 -4.29 8.20 -0.55
CA VAL A 99 -5.27 7.65 0.41
C VAL A 99 -6.35 6.85 -0.29
N LEU A 100 -6.76 7.26 -1.48
CA LEU A 100 -7.85 6.61 -2.20
C LEU A 100 -7.43 5.24 -2.73
N ALA A 101 -6.22 5.10 -3.30
CA ALA A 101 -5.72 3.78 -3.67
C ALA A 101 -5.50 2.90 -2.45
N LEU A 102 -4.95 3.44 -1.36
CA LEU A 102 -4.77 2.69 -0.11
C LEU A 102 -6.11 2.16 0.42
N LYS A 103 -7.14 3.02 0.48
CA LYS A 103 -8.49 2.63 0.91
C LYS A 103 -9.05 1.52 0.01
N ARG A 104 -8.98 1.70 -1.32
CA ARG A 104 -9.46 0.71 -2.30
C ARG A 104 -8.78 -0.65 -2.15
N ILE A 105 -7.46 -0.66 -1.98
CA ILE A 105 -6.70 -1.91 -1.80
C ILE A 105 -7.07 -2.58 -0.48
N LEU A 106 -7.17 -1.81 0.62
CA LEU A 106 -7.59 -2.36 1.90
C LEU A 106 -8.99 -2.97 1.82
N GLU A 107 -9.95 -2.25 1.26
CA GLU A 107 -11.33 -2.76 1.08
C GLU A 107 -11.35 -4.03 0.21
N ALA A 108 -10.57 -4.08 -0.87
CA ALA A 108 -10.48 -5.25 -1.74
C ALA A 108 -9.88 -6.47 -1.02
N ARG A 109 -8.83 -6.28 -0.22
CA ARG A 109 -8.15 -7.37 0.51
C ARG A 109 -8.99 -7.91 1.66
N ILE A 110 -9.69 -7.04 2.37
CA ILE A 110 -10.67 -7.40 3.40
C ILE A 110 -11.82 -8.21 2.76
N ALA A 111 -12.35 -7.74 1.63
CA ALA A 111 -13.40 -8.45 0.90
C ALA A 111 -12.93 -9.83 0.40
N GLU A 112 -11.71 -9.93 -0.13
CA GLU A 112 -11.10 -11.18 -0.56
C GLU A 112 -10.92 -12.15 0.62
N SER A 113 -10.38 -11.67 1.75
CA SER A 113 -10.24 -12.45 2.98
C SER A 113 -11.57 -13.04 3.43
N ARG A 114 -12.63 -12.22 3.50
CA ARG A 114 -13.99 -12.67 3.84
C ARG A 114 -14.55 -13.69 2.86
N ALA A 115 -14.34 -13.48 1.56
CA ALA A 115 -14.79 -14.41 0.53
C ALA A 115 -14.06 -15.76 0.62
N GLN A 116 -12.79 -15.78 1.03
CA GLN A 116 -12.04 -17.02 1.24
C GLN A 116 -12.51 -17.76 2.49
N LEU A 117 -12.86 -17.04 3.57
CA LEU A 117 -13.43 -17.64 4.78
C LEU A 117 -14.81 -18.27 4.54
N ASP A 118 -15.68 -17.61 3.76
CA ASP A 118 -17.00 -18.15 3.41
C ASP A 118 -16.88 -19.44 2.57
N GLN A 119 -15.92 -19.47 1.65
CA GLN A 119 -15.64 -20.66 0.84
C GLN A 119 -15.05 -21.80 1.67
N ALA A 120 -14.08 -21.51 2.54
CA ALA A 120 -13.47 -22.51 3.43
C ALA A 120 -14.45 -23.09 4.47
N ALA A 121 -15.54 -22.37 4.80
CA ALA A 121 -16.61 -22.87 5.67
C ALA A 121 -17.62 -23.75 4.95
N LYS A 122 -17.56 -23.84 3.62
CA LYS A 122 -18.52 -24.57 2.77
C LYS A 122 -17.99 -25.88 2.20
N GLU A 123 -16.71 -26.19 2.44
CA GLU A 123 -16.04 -27.43 2.01
C GLU A 123 -15.99 -28.48 3.12
#